data_AF-A0A6P1RBC6-F1
#
_entry.id   AF-A0A6P1RBC6-F1
#
_cell.length_a   1.000
_cell.length_b   1.000
_cell.length_c   1.000
_cell.angle_alpha   90.00
_cell.angle_beta   90.00
_cell.angle_gamma   90.00
#
_symmetry.space_group_name_H-M   'P 1'
#
loop_
_entity.id
_entity.type
_entity.pdbx_description
1 polymer ?
#
loop_
_entity_poly.entity_id
_entity_poly.type
_entity_poly.pdbx_seq_one_letter_code
_entity_poly.pdbx_strand_id
1 'polypeptide(L)' 'MVVEDDYQLQEMIENALGEGGFLVNTVATAEEALTLFTGNPGAHRALVTDINLRGRLKCSFSPSTKM' A
#
# COMPACT_ATOMS: atom_id res chain seq x y z
N MET A 1 -4.81 -1.64 -2.94
CA MET A 1 -3.52 -1.82 -2.25
C MET A 1 -3.80 -2.06 -0.79
N VAL A 2 -3.13 -3.04 -0.21
CA VAL A 2 -3.21 -3.39 1.21
C VAL A 2 -1.81 -3.23 1.80
N VAL A 3 -1.68 -2.48 2.89
CA VAL A 3 -0.43 -2.28 3.63
C VAL A 3 -0.64 -2.80 5.05
N GLU A 4 -0.04 -3.95 5.35
CA GLU A 4 -0.29 -4.69 6.59
C GLU A 4 0.97 -5.47 6.95
N ASP A 5 1.49 -5.26 8.17
CA ASP A 5 2.74 -5.88 8.60
C ASP A 5 2.53 -7.27 9.23
N ASP A 6 1.29 -7.58 9.64
CA ASP A 6 0.89 -8.93 10.04
C ASP A 6 0.51 -9.79 8.83
N TYR A 7 1.31 -10.83 8.58
CA TYR A 7 1.10 -11.73 7.45
C TYR A 7 -0.25 -12.45 7.47
N GLN A 8 -0.76 -12.83 8.65
CA GLN A 8 -2.02 -13.56 8.75
C GLN A 8 -3.21 -12.65 8.41
N LEU A 9 -3.17 -11.39 8.87
CA LEU A 9 -4.17 -10.40 8.50
C LEU A 9 -4.08 -10.03 7.02
N GLN A 10 -2.86 -9.89 6.49
CA GLN A 10 -2.62 -9.59 5.09
C GLN A 10 -3.21 -10.68 4.18
N GLU A 11 -2.91 -11.95 4.46
CA GLU A 11 -3.45 -13.10 3.71
C GLU A 11 -4.98 -13.17 3.80
N MET A 12 -5.55 -12.95 4.99
CA MET A 12 -6.99 -12.95 5.19
C MET A 12 -7.68 -11.86 4.35
N ILE A 13 -7.13 -10.65 4.31
CA ILE A 13 -7.68 -9.54 3.53
C ILE A 13 -7.51 -9.79 2.03
N GLU A 14 -6.35 -10.29 1.61
CA GLU A 14 -6.07 -10.61 0.20
C GLU A 14 -7.05 -11.65 -0.33
N ASN A 15 -7.26 -12.74 0.41
CA ASN A 15 -8.21 -13.78 0.04
C ASN A 15 -9.65 -13.24 -0.04
N ALA A 16 -10.11 -12.51 0.98
CA ALA A 16 -11.46 -11.96 1.01
C ALA A 16 -11.74 -10.99 -0.14
N LEU A 17 -10.78 -10.11 -0.47
CA LEU A 17 -10.89 -9.19 -1.60
C LEU A 17 -10.75 -9.91 -2.95
N GLY A 18 -9.88 -10.92 -3.03
CA GLY A 18 -9.70 -11.75 -4.21
C GLY A 18 -10.97 -12.53 -4.57
N GLU A 19 -11.62 -13.15 -3.58
CA GLU A 19 -12.93 -13.79 -3.73
C GLU A 19 -14.01 -12.80 -4.20
N GLY A 20 -13.90 -11.53 -3.81
CA GLY A 20 -14.75 -10.43 -4.29
C GLY A 20 -14.44 -9.96 -5.72
N GLY A 21 -13.46 -10.54 -6.41
CA GLY A 21 -13.05 -10.19 -7.77
C GLY A 21 -12.12 -8.97 -7.85
N PHE A 22 -11.53 -8.55 -6.74
CA PHE A 22 -10.57 -7.46 -6.73
C PHE A 22 -9.15 -7.97 -6.98
N LEU A 23 -8.39 -7.22 -7.78
CA LEU A 23 -6.95 -7.36 -7.86
C LEU A 23 -6.31 -6.63 -6.68
N VAL A 24 -5.58 -7.38 -5.85
CA VAL A 24 -4.99 -6.89 -4.62
C VAL A 24 -3.47 -6.92 -4.77
N ASN A 25 -2.83 -5.78 -4.47
CA ASN A 25 -1.40 -5.71 -4.24
C ASN A 25 -1.20 -5.56 -2.74
N THR A 26 -0.43 -6.47 -2.15
CA THR A 26 -0.10 -6.52 -0.72
C THR A 26 1.36 -6.14 -0.50
N VAL A 27 1.63 -5.34 0.53
CA VAL A 27 2.98 -4.95 0.98
C VAL A 27 2.99 -4.84 2.51
N ALA A 28 4.15 -5.05 3.13
CA ALA A 28 4.29 -5.07 4.58
C ALA A 28 4.70 -3.72 5.17
N THR A 29 5.25 -2.83 4.35
CA THR A 29 5.78 -1.54 4.80
C THR A 29 5.25 -0.37 4.00
N ALA A 30 5.28 0.80 4.62
CA ALA A 30 4.83 2.02 3.99
C ALA A 30 5.80 2.51 2.89
N GLU A 31 7.09 2.18 2.99
CA GLU A 31 8.12 2.47 1.99
C GLU A 31 7.91 1.67 0.70
N GLU A 32 7.58 0.38 0.80
CA GLU A 32 7.20 -0.44 -0.34
C GLU A 32 5.91 0.09 -0.97
N ALA A 33 4.91 0.41 -0.14
CA ALA A 33 3.66 1.01 -0.59
C ALA A 33 3.90 2.30 -1.37
N LEU A 34 4.77 3.19 -0.86
CA LEU A 34 5.11 4.45 -1.51
C LEU A 34 5.82 4.23 -2.85
N THR A 35 6.69 3.23 -2.94
CA THR A 35 7.40 2.88 -4.17
C THR A 35 6.42 2.42 -5.25
N LEU A 36 5.45 1.56 -4.91
CA LEU A 36 4.41 1.12 -5.83
C LEU A 36 3.45 2.26 -6.22
N PHE A 37 3.05 3.07 -5.25
CA PHE A 37 2.10 4.15 -5.46
C PHE A 37 2.67 5.27 -6.34
N THR A 38 3.94 5.62 -6.15
CA THR A 38 4.63 6.66 -6.96
C THR A 38 5.08 6.14 -8.32
N GLY A 39 5.40 4.84 -8.42
CA GLY A 39 5.82 4.22 -9.68
C GLY A 39 4.70 4.10 -10.72
N ASN A 40 3.43 4.07 -10.29
CA ASN A 40 2.29 3.99 -11.21
C ASN A 40 1.04 4.76 -10.69
N PRO A 41 1.01 6.09 -10.87
CA PRO A 41 -0.11 6.92 -10.42
C PRO A 41 -1.43 6.49 -11.07
N GLY A 42 -2.42 6.12 -10.24
CA GLY A 42 -3.75 5.68 -10.71
C GLY A 42 -3.92 4.16 -10.87
N ALA A 43 -2.88 3.36 -10.65
CA ALA A 43 -2.98 1.89 -10.67
C ALA A 43 -3.83 1.31 -9.53
N HIS A 44 -3.98 2.07 -8.44
CA HIS A 44 -4.73 1.65 -7.27
C HIS A 44 -5.93 2.57 -7.06
N ARG A 45 -7.12 1.96 -6.98
CA ARG A 45 -8.39 2.68 -6.74
C ARG A 45 -8.77 2.79 -5.28
N ALA A 46 -8.14 1.99 -4.42
CA ALA A 46 -8.38 1.95 -2.99
C ALA A 46 -7.10 1.58 -2.22
N LEU A 47 -7.00 2.09 -1.00
CA LEU A 47 -5.95 1.81 -0.03
C LEU A 47 -6.59 1.30 1.27
N VAL A 48 -6.15 0.12 1.70
CA VAL A 48 -6.41 -0.43 3.03
C VAL A 48 -5.06 -0.46 3.75
N THR A 49 -4.99 0.05 4.97
CA THR A 49 -3.72 0.17 5.71
C THR A 49 -3.97 -0.04 7.19
N ASP A 50 -3.04 -0.70 7.87
CA ASP A 50 -3.00 -0.65 9.33
C ASP A 50 -2.63 0.77 9.79
N ILE A 51 -3.23 1.18 10.91
CA ILE A 51 -2.91 2.42 11.62
C ILE A 51 -1.58 2.32 12.39
N ASN A 52 -1.18 1.11 12.78
CA ASN A 52 0.00 0.83 13.60
C ASN A 52 1.13 0.17 12.81
N LEU A 53 1.24 0.48 11.51
CA LEU A 53 2.33 -0.02 10.67
C LEU A 53 3.67 0.25 11.33
N ARG A 54 4.39 -0.84 11.62
CA ARG A 54 5.73 -0.76 12.19
C ARG A 54 6.67 -0.19 11.14
N GLY A 55 7.37 0.88 11.50
CA GLY A 55 8.26 1.59 10.60
C GLY A 55 8.18 3.09 10.83
N ARG A 56 9.17 3.83 10.34
CA ARG A 56 9.18 5.28 10.47
C ARG A 56 9.12 5.85 9.06
N LEU A 57 7.91 6.20 8.63
CA LEU A 57 7.69 6.91 7.36
C LEU A 57 8.59 8.15 7.28
N LYS A 58 9.67 8.07 6.49
CA LYS A 58 10.44 9.25 6.10
C LYS A 58 9.80 9.83 4.84
N CYS A 59 8.81 10.69 5.02
CA CYS A 59 8.30 11.52 3.93
C CYS A 59 9.37 12.55 3.54
N SER A 60 10.21 12.25 2.54
CA SER A 60 10.98 13.27 1.83
C SER A 60 10.09 13.85 0.73
N PHE A 61 9.41 14.96 1.04
CA PHE A 61 8.69 15.73 0.03
C PHE A 61 9.71 16.44 -0.86
N SER A 62 9.94 15.90 -2.07
CA SER A 62 10.65 16.62 -3.12
C SER A 62 9.62 17.38 -3.95
N PRO A 63 9.53 18.71 -3.85
CA PRO A 63 8.61 19.47 -4.69
C PRO A 63 9.04 19.31 -6.16
N SER A 64 8.17 18.71 -6.96
CA SER A 64 8.29 18.78 -8.41
C SER A 64 8.13 20.26 -8.81
N THR A 65 9.22 20.88 -9.21
CA THR A 65 9.23 22.19 -9.87
C THR A 65 8.36 22.08 -11.12
N LYS A 66 7.17 22.70 -11.09
CA LYS A 66 6.40 22.97 -12.30
C LYS A 66 7.11 24.09 -13.07
N MET A 67 7.48 23.81 -14.32
CA MET A 67 7.63 24.82 -15.39
C MET A 67 6.31 24.94 -16.13
#